data_AF-A0A3D6BTY3-F1
#
_entry.id   AF-A0A3D6BTY3-F1
#
_cell.length_a   1.000
_cell.length_b   1.000
_cell.length_c   1.000
_cell.angle_alpha   90.00
_cell.angle_beta   90.00
_cell.angle_gamma   90.00
#
_symmetry.space_group_name_H-M   'P 1'
#
loop_
_entity.id
_entity.type
_entity.pdbx_description
1 polymer ?
#
loop_
_entity_poly.entity_id
_entity_poly.type
_entity_poly.pdbx_seq_one_letter_code
_entity_poly.pdbx_strand_id
1 'polypeptide(L)' 'KGMAEAKSKTGQGKPVCVLLKTVMGNGVDFMMHTHAWHGKAPNDEQLARGLEQNPETLGDY' A
#
# COMPACT_ATOMS: atom_id res chain seq x y z
N LYS A 1 -10.16 -12.20 -7.45
CA LYS A 1 -10.70 -12.36 -8.83
C LYS A 1 -9.84 -11.64 -9.88
N GLY A 2 -9.54 -10.34 -9.74
CA GLY A 2 -8.73 -9.58 -10.72
C GLY A 2 -7.39 -10.22 -11.12
N MET A 3 -6.57 -10.67 -10.16
CA MET A 3 -5.29 -11.32 -10.48
C MET A 3 -5.44 -12.69 -11.17
N ALA A 4 -6.50 -13.45 -10.86
CA ALA A 4 -6.75 -14.74 -11.51
C ALA A 4 -7.13 -14.53 -12.99
N GLU A 5 -7.97 -13.53 -13.26
CA GLU A 5 -8.35 -13.13 -14.61
C GLU A 5 -7.18 -12.54 -15.41
N ALA A 6 -6.35 -11.70 -14.78
CA ALA A 6 -5.15 -11.17 -15.40
C ALA A 6 -4.20 -12.30 -15.82
N LYS A 7 -4.01 -13.30 -14.96
CA LYS A 7 -3.22 -14.51 -15.26
C LYS A 7 -3.79 -15.30 -16.42
N SER A 8 -5.11 -15.54 -16.46
CA SER A 8 -5.73 -16.29 -17.56
C SER A 8 -5.63 -15.59 -18.92
N LYS A 9 -5.41 -14.27 -18.94
CA LYS A 9 -5.23 -13.47 -20.17
C LYS A 9 -3.77 -13.37 -20.64
N THR A 10 -2.81 -13.91 -19.88
CA THR A 10 -1.39 -13.94 -20.30
C THR A 10 -1.19 -14.90 -21.49
N GLY A 11 -0.14 -14.69 -22.29
CA GLY A 11 0.18 -15.54 -23.43
C GLY A 11 -0.67 -15.33 -24.69
N GLN A 12 -1.60 -14.36 -24.69
CA GLN A 12 -2.54 -14.10 -25.79
C GLN A 12 -2.09 -12.96 -26.73
N GLY A 13 -0.77 -12.73 -26.85
CA GLY A 13 -0.21 -11.74 -27.79
C GLY A 13 -0.47 -10.27 -27.45
N LYS A 14 -1.04 -9.96 -26.28
CA LYS A 14 -1.25 -8.59 -25.77
C LYS A 14 -0.78 -8.46 -24.32
N PRO A 15 -0.17 -7.33 -23.93
CA PRO A 15 0.18 -7.08 -22.55
C PRO A 15 -1.08 -6.92 -21.69
N VAL A 16 -0.97 -7.30 -20.40
CA VAL A 16 -2.05 -7.19 -19.42
C VAL A 16 -1.67 -6.14 -18.38
N CYS A 17 -2.53 -5.14 -18.18
CA CYS A 17 -2.38 -4.13 -17.13
C CYS A 17 -3.47 -4.32 -16.06
N VAL A 18 -3.08 -4.31 -14.79
CA VAL A 18 -4.00 -4.36 -13.66
C VAL A 18 -4.01 -3.00 -12.97
N LEU A 19 -5.12 -2.27 -13.11
CA LEU A 19 -5.32 -1.00 -12.42
C LEU A 19 -5.80 -1.27 -10.99
N LEU A 20 -4.92 -1.06 -10.03
CA LEU A 20 -5.24 -1.20 -8.61
C LEU A 20 -5.73 0.14 -8.07
N LYS A 21 -6.94 0.15 -7.54
CA LYS A 21 -7.40 1.27 -6.71
C LYS A 21 -6.78 1.13 -5.32
N THR A 22 -5.92 2.06 -4.96
CA THR A 22 -5.19 2.08 -3.69
C THR A 22 -5.37 3.42 -2.98
N VAL A 23 -4.95 3.47 -1.72
CA VAL A 23 -4.87 4.72 -0.93
C VAL A 23 -3.42 4.92 -0.53
N MET A 24 -2.83 6.06 -0.87
CA MET A 24 -1.50 6.43 -0.40
C MET A 24 -1.51 6.53 1.12
N GLY A 25 -0.50 5.98 1.79
CA GLY A 25 -0.43 5.97 3.26
C GLY A 25 -1.44 5.02 3.94
N ASN A 26 -2.06 4.09 3.20
CA ASN A 26 -3.07 3.18 3.74
C ASN A 26 -2.61 2.47 5.03
N GLY A 27 -3.43 2.54 6.08
CA GLY A 27 -3.15 1.95 7.39
C GLY A 27 -2.48 2.92 8.38
N VAL A 28 -2.23 4.18 7.98
CA VAL A 28 -1.75 5.24 8.88
C VAL A 28 -2.58 6.50 8.65
N ASP A 29 -3.47 6.82 9.58
CA ASP A 29 -4.51 7.85 9.47
C ASP A 29 -3.97 9.22 9.03
N PHE A 30 -2.84 9.65 9.62
CA PHE A 30 -2.25 10.96 9.29
C PHE A 30 -1.55 10.99 7.94
N MET A 31 -1.34 9.82 7.31
CA MET A 31 -0.75 9.69 5.97
C MET A 31 -1.79 9.45 4.88
N MET A 32 -2.97 8.93 5.22
CA MET A 32 -4.00 8.62 4.25
C MET A 32 -4.61 9.87 3.61
N HIS A 33 -5.03 9.74 2.34
CA HIS A 33 -5.76 10.77 1.59
C HIS A 33 -5.03 12.11 1.37
N THR A 34 -3.71 12.15 1.51
CA THR A 34 -2.89 13.34 1.26
C THR A 34 -1.59 12.99 0.53
N HIS A 35 -1.05 13.93 -0.25
CA HIS A 35 0.22 13.79 -0.96
C HIS A 35 1.43 14.22 -0.11
N ALA A 36 1.20 14.86 1.04
CA ALA A 36 2.24 15.48 1.87
C ALA A 36 3.34 14.52 2.35
N TRP A 37 3.05 13.22 2.35
CA TRP A 37 3.94 12.16 2.83
C TRP A 37 4.69 11.41 1.73
N HIS A 38 4.59 11.84 0.46
CA HIS A 38 5.26 11.16 -0.64
C HIS A 38 6.79 11.09 -0.50
N GLY A 39 7.41 12.10 0.13
CA GLY A 39 8.86 12.17 0.35
C GLY A 39 9.26 12.73 1.71
N LYS A 40 8.33 12.72 2.68
CA LYS A 40 8.56 13.25 4.02
C LYS A 40 8.63 12.10 5.02
N ALA A 41 9.73 12.04 5.78
CA ALA A 41 9.87 11.07 6.86
C ALA A 41 9.02 11.49 8.08
N PRO A 42 8.40 10.53 8.79
CA PRO A 42 7.83 10.75 10.13
C PRO A 42 8.91 11.17 11.12
N ASN A 43 8.54 11.98 12.12
CA ASN A 43 9.35 12.16 13.32
C ASN A 43 9.11 11.02 14.33
N ASP A 44 9.84 11.02 15.45
CA ASP A 44 9.78 9.94 16.45
C ASP A 44 8.37 9.72 17.03
N GLU A 45 7.63 10.80 17.31
CA GLU A 45 6.26 10.72 17.82
C GLU A 45 5.30 10.12 16.77
N GLN A 46 5.45 10.52 15.51
CA GLN A 46 4.66 10.02 14.40
C GLN A 46 5.00 8.57 14.05
N LEU A 47 6.27 8.18 14.21
CA LEU A 47 6.71 6.80 14.09
C LEU A 47 5.98 5.93 15.11
N ALA A 48 6.09 6.25 16.40
CA ALA A 48 5.43 5.51 17.47
C ALA A 48 3.92 5.35 17.20
N ARG A 49 3.23 6.46 16.87
CA ARG A 49 1.79 6.45 16.57
C ARG A 49 1.43 5.72 15.28
N GLY A 50 2.32 5.66 14.29
CA GLY A 50 2.08 4.97 13.02
C GLY A 50 2.11 3.46 13.19
N LEU A 51 2.97 2.97 14.07
CA LEU A 51 3.16 1.54 14.32
C LEU A 51 2.01 0.94 15.10
N GLU A 52 1.47 1.68 16.05
CA GLU A 52 0.29 1.28 16.82
C GLU A 52 -0.96 1.04 15.95
N GLN A 53 -0.99 1.55 14.71
CA GLN A 53 -2.18 1.48 13.84
C GLN A 53 -2.29 0.19 13.04
N ASN A 54 -1.23 -0.63 12.97
CA ASN A 54 -1.27 -1.91 12.26
C ASN A 54 -0.83 -3.06 13.18
N PRO A 55 -1.43 -4.25 13.03
CA PRO A 55 -0.98 -5.42 13.78
C PRO A 55 0.42 -5.82 13.32
N GLU A 56 1.27 -6.14 14.29
CA GLU A 56 2.54 -6.82 14.05
C GLU A 56 2.26 -8.23 13.48
N THR A 57 3.07 -8.67 12.51
CA THR A 57 2.82 -9.97 11.84
C THR A 57 3.99 -10.93 11.88
N LEU A 58 5.24 -10.45 11.86
CA LEU A 58 6.42 -11.32 11.71
C LEU A 58 7.48 -11.13 12.78
N GLY A 59 7.21 -10.41 13.87
CA GLY A 59 8.29 -10.01 14.78
C GLY A 59 9.22 -8.96 14.15
N ASP A 60 8.72 -8.27 13.12
CA ASP A 60 9.47 -7.37 12.23
C ASP A 60 9.55 -5.94 12.78
N TYR A 61 9.26 -5.77 14.08
CA TYR A 61 9.32 -4.50 14.79
C TYR A 61 10.02 -4.59 16.15
#